data_AF-A0A093CWC7-F1
#
_entry.id   AF-A0A093CWC7-F1
#
_cell.length_a   1.000
_cell.length_b   1.000
_cell.length_c   1.000
_cell.angle_alpha   90.00
_cell.angle_beta   90.00
_cell.angle_gamma   90.00
#
_symmetry.space_group_name_H-M   'P 1'
#
loop_
_entity.id
_entity.type
_entity.pdbx_description
1 polymer ?
#
loop_
_entity_poly.entity_id
_entity_poly.type
_entity_poly.pdbx_seq_one_letter_code
_entity_poly.pdbx_strand_id
1 'polypeptide(L)'
;GDKLASNGALKVNKHLQLEGYDNIYAIGDCADLKGPKMAYQAGLHANIAVTNIINSLTNKCLKTYEPGSLTFLLSMGRNDGVGQVNGYYVGRLLVTMVKSRNLFVSKSWKMMAQKMP
;
A
#
# COMPACT_ATOMS: atom_id res chain seq x y z
N GLY A 1 13.14 -20.65 -7.42
CA GLY A 1 12.36 -21.20 -6.29
C GLY A 1 12.80 -20.63 -4.95
N ASP A 2 14.00 -20.06 -4.86
CA ASP A 2 14.62 -19.45 -3.67
C ASP A 2 14.12 -18.02 -3.36
N LYS A 3 13.60 -17.31 -4.37
CA LYS A 3 13.08 -15.93 -4.27
C LYS A 3 11.64 -15.79 -3.76
N LEU A 4 11.00 -16.92 -3.43
CA LEU A 4 9.67 -16.93 -2.85
C LEU A 4 9.75 -17.27 -1.36
N ALA A 5 8.94 -16.59 -0.56
CA ALA A 5 8.66 -16.95 0.82
C ALA A 5 7.77 -18.20 0.89
N SER A 6 7.60 -18.77 2.08
CA SER A 6 6.80 -19.99 2.29
C SER A 6 5.34 -19.85 1.87
N ASN A 7 4.80 -18.64 1.87
CA ASN A 7 3.45 -18.30 1.42
C ASN A 7 3.38 -17.98 -0.09
N GLY A 8 4.47 -18.12 -0.85
CA GLY A 8 4.53 -17.82 -2.28
C GLY A 8 4.71 -16.34 -2.63
N ALA A 9 4.89 -15.45 -1.65
CA ALA A 9 5.20 -14.04 -1.90
C ALA A 9 6.66 -13.84 -2.32
N LEU A 10 6.94 -12.83 -3.14
CA LEU A 10 8.28 -12.44 -3.58
C LEU A 10 9.07 -11.81 -2.43
N LYS A 11 10.23 -12.38 -2.10
CA LYS A 11 11.12 -11.82 -1.07
C LYS A 11 11.74 -10.52 -1.56
N VAL A 12 11.54 -9.45 -0.79
CA VAL A 12 12.07 -8.13 -1.13
C VAL A 12 12.95 -7.57 -0.01
N ASN A 13 13.95 -6.79 -0.40
CA ASN A 13 14.77 -6.05 0.55
C ASN A 13 14.02 -4.80 1.08
N LYS A 14 14.69 -4.05 1.97
CA LYS A 14 14.16 -2.81 2.57
C LYS A 14 13.86 -1.68 1.57
N HIS A 15 14.34 -1.79 0.32
CA HIS A 15 14.12 -0.84 -0.78
C HIS A 15 13.02 -1.31 -1.76
N LEU A 16 12.33 -2.41 -1.42
CA LEU A 16 11.30 -3.07 -2.25
C LEU A 16 11.84 -3.73 -3.52
N GLN A 17 13.15 -3.96 -3.59
CA GLN A 17 13.77 -4.70 -4.68
C GLN A 17 13.70 -6.20 -4.38
N LEU A 18 13.51 -7.02 -5.43
CA LEU A 18 13.57 -8.47 -5.33
C LEU A 18 14.97 -8.89 -4.85
N GLU A 19 15.06 -9.78 -3.86
CA GLU A 19 16.35 -10.18 -3.30
C GLU A 19 17.31 -10.75 -4.38
N GLY A 20 18.48 -10.12 -4.52
CA GLY A 20 19.49 -10.48 -5.52
C GLY A 20 19.35 -9.77 -6.88
N TYR A 21 18.43 -8.81 -7.00
CA TYR A 21 18.27 -7.97 -8.18
C TYR A 21 18.15 -6.50 -7.78
N ASP A 22 18.94 -5.63 -8.42
CA ASP A 22 18.91 -4.19 -8.13
C ASP A 22 17.95 -3.42 -9.05
N ASN A 23 17.41 -4.10 -10.06
CA ASN A 23 16.56 -3.52 -11.11
C ASN A 23 15.14 -4.09 -11.16
N ILE A 24 14.77 -4.99 -10.24
CA ILE A 24 13.43 -5.60 -10.16
C ILE A 24 12.79 -5.20 -8.84
N TYR A 25 11.57 -4.67 -8.89
CA TYR A 25 10.80 -4.23 -7.73
C TYR A 25 9.50 -5.01 -7.62
N ALA A 26 9.10 -5.36 -6.39
CA ALA A 26 7.80 -5.98 -6.11
C ALA A 26 7.09 -5.24 -4.98
N ILE A 27 5.79 -4.97 -5.17
CA ILE A 27 4.98 -4.17 -4.27
C ILE A 27 3.59 -4.79 -4.07
N GLY A 28 2.94 -4.39 -2.98
CA GLY A 28 1.55 -4.80 -2.72
C GLY A 28 1.47 -6.25 -2.27
N ASP A 29 0.42 -6.95 -2.67
CA ASP A 29 0.05 -8.24 -2.09
C ASP A 29 1.01 -9.37 -2.47
N CYS A 30 1.72 -9.24 -3.60
CA CYS A 30 2.70 -10.22 -4.05
C CYS A 30 4.05 -10.12 -3.35
N ALA A 31 4.33 -9.03 -2.62
CA ALA A 31 5.61 -8.82 -1.95
C ALA A 31 5.56 -9.35 -0.50
N ASP A 32 6.65 -9.98 -0.06
CA ASP A 32 6.81 -10.47 1.31
C ASP A 32 7.16 -9.33 2.28
N LEU A 33 6.17 -8.47 2.51
CA LEU A 33 6.24 -7.34 3.42
C LEU A 33 5.35 -7.57 4.63
N LYS A 34 5.86 -7.18 5.80
CA LYS A 34 5.10 -7.17 7.05
C LYS A 34 3.98 -6.14 6.97
N GLY A 35 2.81 -6.53 7.47
CA GLY A 35 1.62 -5.67 7.50
C GLY A 35 0.45 -6.22 6.70
N PRO A 36 -0.71 -5.56 6.76
CA PRO A 36 -1.92 -5.99 6.09
C PRO A 36 -1.81 -5.86 4.56
N LYS A 37 -2.29 -6.88 3.84
CA LYS A 37 -2.36 -6.91 2.38
C LYS A 37 -3.58 -6.10 1.91
N MET A 38 -3.32 -4.87 1.47
CA MET A 38 -4.35 -3.88 1.14
C MET A 38 -3.91 -2.93 0.03
N ALA A 39 -4.85 -2.48 -0.79
CA ALA A 39 -4.62 -1.48 -1.84
C ALA A 39 -4.01 -0.17 -1.30
N TYR A 40 -4.38 0.25 -0.08
CA TYR A 40 -3.78 1.43 0.55
C TYR A 40 -2.27 1.26 0.77
N GLN A 41 -1.84 0.09 1.27
CA GLN A 41 -0.42 -0.22 1.47
C GLN A 41 0.31 -0.35 0.13
N ALA A 42 -0.32 -0.95 -0.89
CA ALA A 42 0.23 -1.02 -2.24
C ALA A 42 0.53 0.38 -2.81
N GLY A 43 -0.33 1.38 -2.55
CA GLY A 43 -0.06 2.78 -2.92
C GLY A 43 1.16 3.39 -2.20
N LEU A 44 1.35 3.08 -0.90
CA LEU A 44 2.54 3.52 -0.16
C LEU A 44 3.81 2.85 -0.68
N HIS A 45 3.75 1.55 -0.98
CA HIS A 45 4.84 0.81 -1.61
C HIS A 45 5.21 1.41 -2.97
N ALA A 46 4.22 1.75 -3.80
CA ALA A 46 4.45 2.34 -5.12
C ALA A 46 5.22 3.66 -5.04
N ASN A 47 4.92 4.52 -4.06
CA ASN A 47 5.66 5.77 -3.86
C ASN A 47 7.15 5.55 -3.58
N ILE A 48 7.49 4.53 -2.77
CA ILE A 48 8.88 4.17 -2.50
C ILE A 48 9.54 3.54 -3.74
N ALA A 49 8.87 2.60 -4.40
CA ALA A 49 9.39 1.92 -5.58
C ALA A 49 9.70 2.92 -6.72
N VAL A 50 8.78 3.85 -7.02
CA VAL A 50 9.00 4.88 -8.05
C VAL A 50 10.18 5.79 -7.67
N THR A 51 10.26 6.22 -6.41
CA THR A 51 11.40 7.03 -5.93
C THR A 51 12.72 6.28 -6.11
N ASN A 52 12.74 4.99 -5.79
CA ASN A 52 13.94 4.16 -5.89
C ASN A 52 14.33 3.87 -7.34
N ILE A 53 13.37 3.64 -8.24
CA ILE A 53 13.64 3.53 -9.68
C ILE A 53 14.34 4.80 -10.18
N ILE A 54 13.82 5.98 -9.84
CA ILE A 54 14.43 7.26 -10.23
C ILE A 54 15.82 7.41 -9.61
N ASN A 55 15.98 7.06 -8.33
CA ASN A 55 17.27 7.17 -7.65
C ASN A 55 18.32 6.20 -8.23
N SER A 56 17.94 4.98 -8.59
CA SER A 56 18.80 4.03 -9.30
C SER A 56 19.28 4.60 -10.64
N LEU A 57 18.37 5.20 -11.42
CA LEU A 57 18.70 5.79 -12.72
C LEU A 57 19.56 7.06 -12.62
N THR A 58 19.47 7.77 -11.50
CA THR A 58 20.19 9.04 -11.26
C THR A 58 21.37 8.91 -10.31
N ASN A 59 21.76 7.68 -9.96
CA ASN A 59 22.84 7.36 -9.01
C ASN A 59 22.70 8.07 -7.65
N LYS A 60 21.47 8.16 -7.14
CA LYS A 60 21.14 8.68 -5.81
C LYS A 60 20.91 7.53 -4.82
N CYS A 61 21.00 7.83 -3.53
CA CYS A 61 20.74 6.85 -2.47
C CYS A 61 19.29 6.34 -2.51
N LEU A 62 19.10 5.04 -2.34
CA LEU A 62 17.77 4.43 -2.27
C LEU A 62 17.08 4.75 -0.95
N LYS A 63 15.77 4.97 -1.02
CA LYS A 63 14.90 5.18 0.14
C LYS A 63 14.47 3.83 0.72
N THR A 64 14.47 3.73 2.04
CA THR A 64 13.94 2.58 2.76
C THR A 64 12.42 2.67 2.90
N TYR A 65 11.72 1.56 2.71
CA TYR A 65 10.32 1.42 3.10
C TYR A 65 10.22 1.07 4.58
N GLU A 66 9.55 1.92 5.35
CA GLU A 66 9.23 1.69 6.75
C GLU A 66 7.71 1.54 6.89
N PRO A 67 7.21 0.39 7.39
CA PRO A 67 5.79 0.21 7.64
C PRO A 67 5.26 1.25 8.61
N GLY A 68 4.22 1.97 8.19
CA GLY A 68 3.49 2.88 9.06
C GLY A 68 2.62 2.16 10.08
N SER A 69 2.04 2.92 11.01
CA SER A 69 1.06 2.37 11.95
C SER A 69 -0.20 1.88 11.22
N LEU A 70 -0.83 0.85 11.79
CA LEU A 70 -2.00 0.21 11.20
C LEU A 70 -3.13 1.22 11.07
N THR A 71 -3.55 1.45 9.82
CA THR A 71 -4.74 2.22 9.48
C THR A 71 -5.65 1.37 8.60
N PHE A 72 -6.84 1.05 9.09
CA PHE A 72 -7.87 0.38 8.31
C PHE A 72 -9.25 0.86 8.72
N LEU A 73 -10.14 0.99 7.74
CA LEU A 73 -11.55 1.32 7.94
C LEU A 73 -12.38 0.18 7.33
N LEU A 74 -13.35 -0.32 8.08
CA LEU A 74 -14.28 -1.36 7.67
C LEU A 74 -15.70 -0.78 7.69
N SER A 75 -16.30 -0.66 6.51
CA SER A 75 -17.69 -0.23 6.37
C SER A 75 -18.65 -1.35 6.75
N MET A 76 -19.67 -1.03 7.54
CA MET A 76 -20.80 -1.90 7.89
C MET A 76 -22.06 -1.34 7.21
N GLY A 77 -22.18 -1.57 5.91
CA GLY A 77 -23.21 -0.93 5.08
C GLY A 77 -22.91 0.54 4.77
N ARG A 78 -23.91 1.23 4.22
CA ARG A 78 -23.72 2.59 3.64
C ARG A 78 -23.44 3.67 4.70
N ASN A 79 -23.95 3.51 5.92
CA ASN A 79 -23.96 4.55 6.94
C ASN A 79 -23.32 4.12 8.27
N ASP A 80 -22.59 3.01 8.27
CA ASP A 80 -21.93 2.53 9.48
C ASP A 80 -20.54 1.96 9.19
N GLY A 81 -19.75 1.80 10.25
CA GLY A 81 -18.44 1.19 10.17
C GLY A 81 -17.56 1.45 11.38
N VAL A 82 -16.50 0.66 11.45
CA VAL A 82 -15.47 0.72 12.49
C VAL A 82 -14.10 0.77 11.84
N GLY A 83 -13.12 1.30 12.55
CA GLY A 83 -11.76 1.31 12.05
C GLY A 83 -10.74 1.59 13.13
N GLN A 84 -9.49 1.56 12.70
CA GLN A 84 -8.36 1.96 13.50
C GLN A 84 -7.51 2.93 12.68
N VAL A 85 -7.07 4.02 13.29
CA VAL A 85 -6.15 4.99 12.71
C VAL A 85 -5.06 5.26 13.74
N ASN A 86 -3.81 4.98 13.39
CA ASN A 86 -2.65 5.20 14.26
C ASN A 86 -2.83 4.60 15.68
N GLY A 87 -3.44 3.42 15.78
CA GLY A 87 -3.71 2.74 17.05
C GLY A 87 -5.04 3.11 17.73
N TYR A 88 -5.67 4.23 17.36
CA TYR A 88 -6.93 4.67 17.95
C TYR A 88 -8.14 4.09 17.22
N TYR A 89 -9.14 3.63 17.97
CA TYR A 89 -10.41 3.18 17.42
C TYR A 89 -11.24 4.37 16.92
N VAL A 90 -11.75 4.25 15.69
CA VAL A 90 -12.63 5.25 15.08
C VAL A 90 -13.96 4.60 14.73
N GLY A 91 -15.04 5.31 15.01
CA GLY A 91 -16.40 4.83 14.78
C GLY A 91 -17.05 5.35 13.50
N ARG A 92 -18.36 5.15 13.46
CA ARG A 92 -19.29 5.44 12.36
C ARG A 92 -19.00 6.70 11.55
N LEU A 93 -18.85 7.86 12.20
CA LEU A 93 -18.75 9.15 11.51
C LEU A 93 -17.54 9.23 10.57
N LEU A 94 -16.36 8.87 11.08
CA LEU A 94 -15.12 8.92 10.30
C LEU A 94 -15.13 7.88 9.18
N VAL A 95 -15.56 6.65 9.48
CA VAL A 95 -15.63 5.58 8.48
C VAL A 95 -16.64 5.91 7.38
N THR A 96 -17.75 6.56 7.74
CA THR A 96 -18.79 6.91 6.79
C THR A 96 -18.36 7.97 5.78
N MET A 97 -17.72 9.03 6.28
CA MET A 97 -17.23 10.13 5.43
C MET A 97 -16.11 9.68 4.49
N VAL A 98 -15.22 8.81 4.97
CA VAL A 98 -13.99 8.45 4.26
C VAL A 98 -14.17 7.24 3.35
N LYS A 99 -14.89 6.20 3.81
CA LYS A 99 -14.98 4.91 3.12
C LYS A 99 -16.39 4.52 2.72
N SER A 100 -17.39 4.53 3.61
CA SER A 100 -18.68 3.88 3.29
C SER A 100 -19.49 4.57 2.19
N ARG A 101 -19.27 5.86 1.92
CA ARG A 101 -19.99 6.59 0.86
C ARG A 101 -19.61 6.17 -0.55
N ASN A 102 -18.32 5.95 -0.82
CA ASN A 102 -17.82 5.70 -2.18
C ASN A 102 -16.72 4.64 -2.24
N LEU A 103 -16.39 3.96 -1.14
CA LEU A 103 -15.32 2.94 -1.04
C LEU A 103 -13.98 3.37 -1.67
N PHE A 104 -13.66 4.67 -1.63
CA PHE A 104 -12.51 5.28 -2.33
C PHE A 104 -12.52 5.17 -3.87
N VAL A 105 -13.63 4.79 -4.49
CA VAL A 105 -13.76 4.68 -5.95
C VAL A 105 -13.45 6.02 -6.61
N SER A 106 -14.11 7.10 -6.21
CA SER A 106 -13.88 8.44 -6.78
C SER A 106 -12.44 8.93 -6.63
N LYS A 107 -11.76 8.57 -5.53
CA LYS A 107 -10.34 8.87 -5.31
C LYS A 107 -9.46 8.10 -6.30
N SER A 108 -9.78 6.84 -6.55
CA SER A 108 -9.03 5.99 -7.49
C SER A 108 -9.13 6.53 -8.92
N TRP A 109 -10.34 6.91 -9.37
CA TRP A 109 -10.54 7.55 -10.69
C TRP A 109 -9.75 8.85 -10.83
N LYS A 110 -9.81 9.74 -9.83
CA LYS A 110 -9.02 10.97 -9.82
C LYS A 110 -7.51 10.71 -9.88
N MET A 111 -7.03 9.72 -9.13
CA MET A 111 -5.61 9.35 -9.10
C MET A 111 -5.11 8.83 -10.47
N MET A 112 -5.98 8.15 -11.22
CA MET A 112 -5.67 7.69 -12.59
C MET A 112 -5.86 8.77 -13.66
N ALA A 113 -6.21 10.01 -13.26
CA ALA A 113 -6.62 11.08 -14.17
C ALA A 113 -7.78 10.67 -15.11
N GLN A 114 -8.70 9.83 -14.61
CA GLN A 114 -9.85 9.33 -15.35
C GLN A 114 -11.17 9.90 -14.80
N LYS A 115 -12.19 9.98 -15.67
CA LYS A 115 -13.55 10.37 -15.27
C LYS A 115 -14.29 9.15 -14.75
N MET A 116 -14.95 9.29 -13.61
CA MET A 116 -15.81 8.24 -13.06
C MET A 116 -16.99 7.99 -14.02
N PRO A 117 -17.30 6.73 -14.37
CA PRO A 117 -18.44 6.38 -15.20
C PRO A 117 -19.77 6.68 -14.50
#